data_AF-A0A3Q9IRG3-F1
#
_entry.id   AF-A0A3Q9IRG3-F1
#
_cell.length_a   1.000
_cell.length_b   1.000
_cell.length_c   1.000
_cell.angle_alpha   90.00
_cell.angle_beta   90.00
_cell.angle_gamma   90.00
#
_symmetry.space_group_name_H-M   'P 1'
#
loop_
_entity.id
_entity.type
_entity.pdbx_description
1 polymer ?
#
loop_
_entity_poly.entity_id
_entity_poly.type
_entity_poly.pdbx_seq_one_letter_code
_entity_poly.pdbx_strand_id
1 'polypeptide(L)'
;MTEDENKPFVVRTDEFSVRVLGTSFNISAYADSPLALTTLCSGHVRLTDCMNPGNERDLLPGEQLLFHRESRKMEIRNVDTDVFVSWREGFFQFDNHTVEEVFMILQRWYNVQVFYANAEVRQELFTGKLPRFDDMMIIIDLIKRVSDLEITVDGKVIYIDK
;
A
#
# COMPACT_ATOMS: atom_id res chain seq x y z
N MET A 1 7.21 20.26 -3.74
CA MET A 1 8.25 20.28 -4.80
C MET A 1 7.59 20.82 -6.05
N THR A 2 8.23 21.78 -6.70
CA THR A 2 7.69 22.57 -7.82
C THR A 2 7.50 21.71 -9.07
N GLU A 3 6.29 21.69 -9.64
CA GLU A 3 5.95 21.04 -10.91
C GLU A 3 6.72 21.67 -12.07
N ASP A 4 7.35 20.84 -12.91
CA ASP A 4 7.97 21.25 -14.18
C ASP A 4 7.40 20.35 -15.30
N GLU A 5 6.40 20.87 -16.02
CA GLU A 5 5.67 20.15 -17.08
C GLU A 5 6.57 19.71 -18.26
N ASN A 6 7.77 20.29 -18.38
CA ASN A 6 8.72 20.02 -19.46
C ASN A 6 9.72 18.89 -19.14
N LYS A 7 9.66 18.29 -17.94
CA LYS A 7 10.53 17.18 -17.53
C LYS A 7 9.73 16.04 -16.89
N PRO A 8 8.97 15.27 -17.70
CA PRO A 8 8.25 14.12 -17.19
C PRO A 8 9.21 13.08 -16.62
N PHE A 9 8.89 12.56 -15.43
CA PHE A 9 9.56 11.38 -14.89
C PHE A 9 8.86 10.14 -15.48
N VAL A 10 9.62 9.20 -16.02
CA VAL A 10 9.07 8.00 -16.66
C VAL A 10 9.62 6.77 -15.95
N VAL A 11 8.74 6.02 -15.28
CA VAL A 11 9.06 4.69 -14.75
C VAL A 11 8.73 3.66 -15.80
N ARG A 12 9.63 2.72 -16.06
CA ARG A 12 9.42 1.61 -17.00
C ARG A 12 9.48 0.31 -16.25
N THR A 13 8.45 -0.52 -16.42
CA THR A 13 8.52 -1.95 -16.14
C THR A 13 8.69 -2.69 -17.48
N ASP A 14 8.83 -4.02 -17.43
CA ASP A 14 8.90 -4.85 -18.63
C ASP A 14 7.57 -4.83 -19.43
N GLU A 15 6.46 -4.49 -18.78
CA GLU A 15 5.12 -4.60 -19.34
C GLU A 15 4.49 -3.26 -19.74
N PHE A 16 4.73 -2.19 -18.99
CA PHE A 16 4.18 -0.86 -19.24
C PHE A 16 5.12 0.26 -18.79
N SER A 17 4.89 1.46 -19.33
CA SER A 17 5.55 2.67 -18.88
C SER A 17 4.55 3.61 -18.20
N VAL A 18 5.02 4.24 -17.13
CA VAL A 18 4.26 5.20 -16.32
C VAL A 18 4.92 6.56 -16.48
N ARG A 19 4.23 7.51 -17.12
CA ARG A 19 4.67 8.91 -17.23
C ARG A 19 3.99 9.72 -16.13
N VAL A 20 4.79 10.46 -15.38
CA VAL A 20 4.31 11.22 -14.21
C VAL A 20 4.77 12.67 -14.25
N LEU A 21 3.90 13.57 -13.79
CA LEU A 21 4.14 14.99 -13.62
C LEU A 21 3.79 15.35 -12.16
N GLY A 22 4.81 15.68 -11.33
CA GLY A 22 4.59 16.12 -9.94
C GLY A 22 3.78 15.15 -9.08
N THR A 23 4.07 13.85 -9.13
CA THR A 23 3.09 12.81 -8.75
C THR A 23 3.49 11.98 -7.53
N SER A 24 2.50 11.60 -6.73
CA SER A 24 2.60 10.54 -5.71
C SER A 24 1.84 9.32 -6.19
N PHE A 25 2.52 8.20 -6.43
CA PHE A 25 1.90 6.98 -6.95
C PHE A 25 2.61 5.73 -6.39
N ASN A 26 1.91 4.60 -6.38
CA ASN A 26 2.42 3.31 -5.96
C ASN A 26 2.34 2.32 -7.12
N ILE A 27 3.40 1.55 -7.37
CA ILE A 27 3.42 0.47 -8.37
C ILE A 27 3.68 -0.86 -7.65
N SER A 28 2.85 -1.86 -7.94
CA SER A 28 3.07 -3.25 -7.55
C SER A 28 3.09 -4.12 -8.81
N ALA A 29 4.27 -4.60 -9.19
CA ALA A 29 4.48 -5.34 -10.44
C ALA A 29 5.30 -6.61 -10.21
N TYR A 30 4.96 -7.39 -9.19
CA TYR A 30 5.61 -8.67 -8.92
C TYR A 30 5.43 -9.65 -10.09
N ALA A 31 6.50 -10.34 -10.47
CA ALA A 31 6.56 -11.19 -11.68
C ALA A 31 5.66 -12.43 -11.60
N ASP A 32 5.35 -12.87 -10.38
CA ASP A 32 4.48 -14.00 -10.05
C ASP A 32 2.99 -13.62 -9.94
N SER A 33 2.66 -12.32 -10.01
CA SER A 33 1.27 -11.84 -9.98
C SER A 33 0.69 -11.75 -11.41
N PRO A 34 -0.53 -12.26 -11.65
CA PRO A 34 -1.21 -12.11 -12.96
C PRO A 34 -1.59 -10.64 -13.27
N LEU A 35 -1.52 -9.78 -12.26
CA LEU A 35 -1.86 -8.37 -12.32
C LEU A 35 -0.65 -7.52 -11.98
N ALA A 36 -0.46 -6.42 -12.71
CA ALA A 36 0.35 -5.31 -12.24
C ALA A 36 -0.57 -4.15 -11.86
N LEU A 37 -0.30 -3.52 -10.72
CA LEU A 37 -1.16 -2.51 -10.12
C LEU A 37 -0.43 -1.17 -10.09
N THR A 38 -1.12 -0.10 -10.46
CA THR A 38 -0.65 1.27 -10.27
C THR A 38 -1.73 2.08 -9.58
N THR A 39 -1.44 2.64 -8.41
CA THR A 39 -2.36 3.50 -7.65
C THR A 39 -1.87 4.94 -7.66
N LEU A 40 -2.72 5.88 -8.04
CA LEU A 40 -2.40 7.30 -8.06
C LEU A 40 -2.97 8.02 -6.83
N CYS A 41 -2.08 8.61 -6.03
CA CYS A 41 -2.42 9.34 -4.82
C CYS A 41 -2.55 10.86 -5.04
N SER A 42 -1.67 11.46 -5.85
CA SER A 42 -1.75 12.88 -6.24
C SER A 42 -0.95 13.16 -7.51
N GLY A 43 -1.30 14.22 -8.25
CA GLY A 43 -0.70 14.55 -9.55
C GLY A 43 -1.42 13.84 -10.70
N HIS A 44 -0.71 13.60 -11.81
CA HIS A 44 -1.27 12.97 -13.00
C HIS A 44 -0.36 11.85 -13.51
N VAL A 45 -0.95 10.67 -13.76
CA VAL A 45 -0.24 9.50 -14.28
C VAL A 45 -0.87 9.07 -15.59
N ARG A 46 -0.04 8.89 -16.61
CA ARG A 46 -0.41 8.16 -17.82
C ARG A 46 0.31 6.83 -17.87
N LEU A 47 -0.45 5.76 -18.05
CA LEU A 47 0.07 4.43 -18.35
C LEU A 47 -0.05 4.14 -19.85
N THR A 48 1.03 3.64 -20.42
CA THR A 48 1.08 3.18 -21.82
C THR A 48 1.57 1.73 -21.84
N ASP A 49 0.78 0.86 -22.48
CA ASP A 49 1.17 -0.52 -22.76
C ASP A 49 2.40 -0.54 -23.71
N CYS A 50 3.48 -1.21 -23.30
CA CYS A 50 4.72 -1.27 -24.10
C CYS A 50 4.59 -2.03 -25.43
N MET A 51 3.65 -2.96 -25.53
CA MET A 51 3.38 -3.80 -26.71
C MET A 51 2.26 -3.25 -27.61
N ASN A 52 1.40 -2.38 -27.06
CA ASN A 52 0.36 -1.68 -27.80
C ASN A 52 0.31 -0.20 -27.37
N PRO A 53 1.15 0.68 -27.94
CA PRO A 53 1.22 2.08 -27.56
C PRO A 53 -0.09 2.86 -27.72
N GLY A 54 -1.07 2.35 -28.48
CA GLY A 54 -2.40 2.95 -28.59
C GLY A 54 -3.33 2.65 -27.40
N ASN A 55 -2.94 1.72 -26.51
CA ASN A 55 -3.66 1.39 -25.29
C ASN A 55 -3.09 2.21 -24.12
N GLU A 56 -3.57 3.45 -24.01
CA GLU A 56 -3.20 4.38 -22.95
C GLU A 56 -4.35 4.60 -21.98
N ARG A 57 -4.01 4.83 -20.70
CA ARG A 57 -4.97 5.24 -19.68
C ARG A 57 -4.36 6.30 -18.78
N ASP A 58 -5.13 7.36 -18.57
CA ASP A 58 -4.85 8.35 -17.54
C ASP A 58 -5.49 7.88 -16.24
N LEU A 59 -4.77 8.06 -15.12
CA LEU A 59 -5.31 7.91 -13.79
C LEU A 59 -5.53 9.29 -13.19
N LEU A 60 -6.61 9.39 -12.43
CA LEU A 60 -6.89 10.47 -11.51
C LEU A 60 -6.49 10.09 -10.08
N PRO A 61 -6.19 11.07 -9.20
CA PRO A 61 -6.02 10.80 -7.78
C PRO A 61 -7.23 10.06 -7.20
N GLY A 62 -6.97 9.00 -6.42
CA GLY A 62 -8.03 8.10 -5.92
C GLY A 62 -8.21 6.84 -6.77
N GLU A 63 -7.50 6.69 -7.89
CA GLU A 63 -7.68 5.57 -8.80
C GLU A 63 -6.53 4.56 -8.75
N GLN A 64 -6.88 3.28 -8.92
CA GLN A 64 -5.96 2.18 -9.16
C GLN A 64 -6.24 1.56 -10.52
N LEU A 65 -5.19 1.42 -11.31
CA LEU A 65 -5.19 0.66 -12.55
C LEU A 65 -4.65 -0.74 -12.34
N LEU A 66 -5.37 -1.70 -12.87
CA LEU A 66 -5.03 -3.11 -12.92
C LEU A 66 -4.72 -3.50 -14.36
N PHE A 67 -3.47 -3.91 -14.55
CA PHE A 67 -2.96 -4.37 -15.82
C PHE A 67 -2.96 -5.90 -15.83
N HIS A 68 -3.88 -6.49 -16.59
CA HIS A 68 -3.96 -7.93 -16.78
C HIS A 68 -2.87 -8.37 -17.74
N ARG A 69 -1.87 -9.12 -17.25
CA ARG A 69 -0.69 -9.48 -18.06
C ARG A 69 -1.03 -10.34 -19.28
N GLU A 70 -1.96 -11.29 -19.14
CA GLU A 70 -2.36 -12.20 -20.22
C GLU A 70 -3.22 -11.53 -21.29
N SER A 71 -4.28 -10.83 -20.87
CA SER A 71 -5.24 -10.20 -21.80
C SER A 71 -4.81 -8.80 -22.25
N ARG A 72 -3.76 -8.24 -21.64
CA ARG A 72 -3.31 -6.84 -21.81
C ARG A 72 -4.40 -5.80 -21.52
N LYS A 73 -5.47 -6.19 -20.83
CA LYS A 73 -6.58 -5.30 -20.48
C LYS A 73 -6.16 -4.40 -19.32
N MET A 74 -6.49 -3.11 -19.43
CA MET A 74 -6.41 -2.15 -18.34
C MET A 74 -7.80 -1.95 -17.75
N GLU A 75 -7.92 -2.13 -16.44
CA GLU A 75 -9.12 -1.84 -15.67
C GLU A 75 -8.80 -0.77 -14.62
N ILE A 76 -9.68 0.23 -14.47
CA ILE A 76 -9.53 1.28 -13.46
C ILE A 76 -10.60 1.10 -12.40
N ARG A 77 -10.20 1.27 -11.14
CA ARG A 77 -11.08 1.22 -9.96
C ARG A 77 -10.79 2.41 -9.08
N ASN A 78 -11.82 2.92 -8.42
CA ASN A 78 -11.61 3.82 -7.29
C ASN A 78 -11.10 3.02 -6.09
N VAL A 79 -10.06 3.52 -5.44
CA VAL A 79 -9.51 2.98 -4.21
C VAL A 79 -9.37 4.10 -3.21
N ASP A 80 -9.54 3.78 -1.94
CA ASP A 80 -9.19 4.72 -0.88
C ASP A 80 -7.67 4.88 -0.87
N THR A 81 -7.18 6.01 -1.37
CA THR A 81 -5.76 6.30 -1.46
C THR A 81 -5.15 6.70 -0.13
N ASP A 82 -5.95 7.05 0.89
CA ASP A 82 -5.42 7.48 2.19
C ASP A 82 -4.67 6.33 2.91
N VAL A 83 -5.04 5.09 2.61
CA VAL A 83 -4.32 3.86 3.03
C VAL A 83 -2.93 3.77 2.35
N PHE A 84 -2.77 4.34 1.16
CA PHE A 84 -1.53 4.33 0.38
C PHE A 84 -0.72 5.63 0.47
N VAL A 85 -1.25 6.72 1.01
CA VAL A 85 -0.53 8.00 1.17
C VAL A 85 0.17 8.10 2.53
N SER A 86 -0.44 7.52 3.56
CA SER A 86 -0.02 7.69 4.96
C SER A 86 1.44 7.27 5.20
N TRP A 87 1.91 6.18 4.58
CA TRP A 87 3.30 5.73 4.74
C TRP A 87 4.35 6.75 4.25
N ARG A 88 3.98 7.63 3.31
CA ARG A 88 4.86 8.68 2.78
C ARG A 88 4.95 9.92 3.67
N GLU A 89 3.95 10.13 4.52
CA GLU A 89 3.92 11.21 5.52
C GLU A 89 4.45 10.77 6.89
N GLY A 90 5.00 9.55 6.98
CA GLY A 90 5.65 9.05 8.19
C GLY A 90 4.67 8.54 9.24
N PHE A 91 3.47 8.10 8.86
CA PHE A 91 2.51 7.46 9.77
C PHE A 91 1.70 6.36 9.08
N PHE A 92 1.18 5.41 9.84
CA PHE A 92 0.11 4.52 9.42
C PHE A 92 -1.22 5.11 9.87
N GLN A 93 -2.24 5.03 9.02
CA GLN A 93 -3.60 5.41 9.37
C GLN A 93 -4.51 4.21 9.15
N PHE A 94 -5.22 3.84 10.22
CA PHE A 94 -6.18 2.76 10.24
C PHE A 94 -7.53 3.34 10.61
N ASP A 95 -8.53 3.10 9.78
CA ASP A 95 -9.91 3.47 10.04
C ASP A 95 -10.78 2.22 9.96
N ASN A 96 -11.24 1.74 11.11
CA ASN A 96 -12.10 0.58 11.23
C ASN A 96 -11.54 -0.68 10.54
N HIS A 97 -10.22 -0.86 10.59
CA HIS A 97 -9.54 -2.03 10.04
C HIS A 97 -9.52 -3.14 11.07
N THR A 98 -9.58 -4.39 10.61
CA THR A 98 -9.36 -5.54 11.48
C THR A 98 -7.92 -5.58 11.98
N VAL A 99 -7.68 -6.15 13.16
CA VAL A 99 -6.33 -6.40 13.69
C VAL A 99 -5.51 -7.21 12.68
N GLU A 100 -6.12 -8.17 11.97
CA GLU A 100 -5.45 -8.90 10.89
C GLU A 100 -4.95 -7.99 9.77
N GLU A 101 -5.75 -7.02 9.32
CA GLU A 101 -5.34 -6.06 8.30
C GLU A 101 -4.23 -5.12 8.79
N VAL A 102 -4.33 -4.62 10.02
CA VAL A 102 -3.30 -3.78 10.66
C VAL A 102 -1.96 -4.52 10.68
N PHE A 103 -1.96 -5.74 11.20
CA PHE A 103 -0.73 -6.51 11.37
C PHE A 103 -0.20 -7.06 10.03
N MET A 104 -1.04 -7.34 9.05
CA MET A 104 -0.59 -7.67 7.69
C MET A 104 0.23 -6.52 7.07
N ILE A 105 -0.16 -5.27 7.31
CA ILE A 105 0.61 -4.10 6.86
C ILE A 105 1.96 -4.06 7.60
N LEU A 106 1.97 -4.21 8.92
CA LEU A 106 3.22 -4.22 9.71
C LEU A 106 4.16 -5.37 9.32
N GLN A 107 3.64 -6.55 8.99
CA GLN A 107 4.44 -7.68 8.50
C GLN A 107 5.24 -7.33 7.24
N ARG A 108 4.65 -6.58 6.30
CA ARG A 108 5.32 -6.17 5.06
C ARG A 108 6.45 -5.16 5.30
N TRP A 109 6.25 -4.24 6.25
CA TRP A 109 7.21 -3.18 6.54
C TRP A 109 8.37 -3.63 7.42
N TYR A 110 8.09 -4.48 8.41
CA TYR A 110 9.08 -4.91 9.41
C TYR A 110 9.58 -6.34 9.22
N ASN A 111 9.07 -7.04 8.20
CA ASN A 111 9.45 -8.42 7.88
C ASN A 111 9.30 -9.36 9.10
N VAL A 112 8.09 -9.38 9.67
CA VAL A 112 7.71 -10.17 10.84
C VAL A 112 6.59 -11.17 10.53
N GLN A 113 6.44 -12.16 11.41
CA GLN A 113 5.36 -13.14 11.40
C GLN A 113 4.41 -12.86 12.56
N VAL A 114 3.11 -13.07 12.34
CA VAL A 114 2.08 -12.76 13.33
C VAL A 114 1.20 -13.99 13.54
N PHE A 115 0.96 -14.33 14.79
CA PHE A 115 0.07 -15.38 15.24
C PHE A 115 -1.00 -14.79 16.16
N TYR A 116 -2.23 -15.27 16.01
CA TYR A 116 -3.38 -14.80 16.77
C TYR A 116 -3.92 -15.96 17.59
N ALA A 117 -4.25 -15.69 18.86
CA ALA A 117 -4.75 -16.70 19.79
C ALA A 117 -6.06 -17.35 19.30
N ASN A 118 -6.96 -16.57 18.69
CA ASN A 118 -8.23 -17.05 18.15
C ASN A 118 -8.74 -16.14 17.00
N ALA A 119 -9.89 -16.50 16.44
CA ALA A 119 -10.51 -15.75 15.34
C ALA A 119 -11.16 -14.42 15.78
N GLU A 120 -11.55 -14.30 17.05
CA GLU A 120 -12.14 -13.09 17.60
C GLU A 120 -11.11 -11.96 17.63
N VAL A 121 -9.91 -12.24 18.16
CA VAL A 121 -8.77 -11.31 18.17
C VAL A 121 -8.41 -10.81 16.77
N ARG A 122 -8.48 -11.67 15.75
CA ARG A 122 -8.19 -11.27 14.36
C ARG A 122 -9.18 -10.25 13.81
N GLN A 123 -10.44 -10.36 14.20
CA GLN A 123 -11.56 -9.59 13.65
C GLN A 123 -11.86 -8.33 14.46
N GLU A 124 -11.14 -8.09 15.56
CA GLU A 124 -11.27 -6.84 16.30
C GLU A 124 -10.94 -5.64 15.44
N LEU A 125 -11.66 -4.55 15.65
CA LEU A 125 -11.52 -3.33 14.87
C LEU A 125 -10.55 -2.39 15.58
N PHE A 126 -9.63 -1.85 14.80
CA PHE A 126 -8.64 -0.89 15.21
C PHE A 126 -8.78 0.38 14.38
N THR A 127 -8.94 1.50 15.08
CA THR A 127 -8.92 2.84 14.48
C THR A 127 -7.85 3.65 15.18
N GLY A 128 -6.91 4.18 14.41
CA GLY A 128 -5.80 4.92 14.97
C GLY A 128 -4.80 5.43 13.93
N LYS A 129 -4.04 6.43 14.35
CA LYS A 129 -2.93 7.00 13.58
C LYS A 129 -1.64 6.72 14.34
N LEU A 130 -0.76 5.92 13.75
CA LEU A 130 0.51 5.52 14.36
C LEU A 130 1.67 6.16 13.61
N PRO A 131 2.56 6.92 14.25
CA PRO A 131 3.79 7.37 13.58
C PRO A 131 4.61 6.16 13.13
N ARG A 132 5.26 6.29 11.98
CA ARG A 132 6.17 5.26 11.48
C ARG A 132 7.49 5.42 12.21
N PHE A 133 7.95 4.34 12.82
CA PHE A 133 9.28 4.23 13.41
C PHE A 133 10.08 3.16 12.68
N ASP A 134 11.41 3.30 12.64
CA ASP A 134 12.26 2.23 12.11
C ASP A 134 12.27 1.03 13.07
N ASP A 135 12.12 1.29 14.37
CA ASP A 135 11.96 0.26 15.39
C ASP A 135 10.48 -0.13 15.54
N MET A 136 10.17 -1.38 15.17
CA MET A 136 8.85 -1.98 15.29
C MET A 136 8.35 -1.99 16.75
N MET A 137 9.23 -2.16 17.73
CA MET A 137 8.84 -2.26 19.14
C MET A 137 8.10 -1.00 19.61
N ILE A 138 8.46 0.17 19.07
CA ILE A 138 7.80 1.44 19.38
C ILE A 138 6.35 1.41 18.89
N ILE A 139 6.09 0.87 17.71
CA ILE A 139 4.73 0.75 17.16
C ILE A 139 3.91 -0.26 17.95
N ILE A 140 4.49 -1.40 18.31
CA ILE A 140 3.83 -2.41 19.13
C ILE A 140 3.45 -1.83 20.49
N ASP A 141 4.34 -1.09 21.13
CA ASP A 141 4.05 -0.42 22.40
C ASP A 141 2.96 0.63 22.28
N LEU A 142 2.86 1.34 21.15
CA LEU A 142 1.76 2.27 20.91
C LEU A 142 0.42 1.53 20.74
N ILE A 143 0.40 0.44 19.98
CA ILE A 143 -0.82 -0.38 19.80
C ILE A 143 -1.30 -0.92 21.14
N LYS A 144 -0.41 -1.46 21.98
CA LYS A 144 -0.73 -1.92 23.34
C LYS A 144 -1.30 -0.82 24.26
N ARG A 145 -0.96 0.44 24.02
CA ARG A 145 -1.44 1.56 24.85
C ARG A 145 -2.84 2.04 24.47
N VAL A 146 -3.26 1.78 23.24
CA VAL A 146 -4.52 2.31 22.66
C VAL A 146 -5.53 1.22 22.33
N SER A 147 -5.19 -0.05 22.60
CA SER A 147 -6.06 -1.21 22.43
C SER A 147 -5.93 -2.13 23.63
N ASP A 148 -6.90 -3.03 23.79
CA ASP A 148 -6.90 -4.05 24.84
C ASP A 148 -6.14 -5.32 24.41
N LEU A 149 -5.29 -5.23 23.38
CA LEU A 149 -4.55 -6.39 22.85
C LEU A 149 -3.33 -6.72 23.71
N GLU A 150 -3.22 -7.98 24.11
CA GLU A 150 -2.01 -8.53 24.70
C GLU A 150 -1.06 -8.99 23.60
N ILE A 151 0.03 -8.23 23.39
CA ILE A 151 1.00 -8.53 22.33
C ILE A 151 2.33 -8.99 22.91
N THR A 152 2.80 -10.17 22.53
CA THR A 152 4.14 -10.69 22.88
C THR A 152 5.02 -10.75 21.65
N VAL A 153 6.28 -10.32 21.76
CA VAL A 153 7.24 -10.33 20.65
C VAL A 153 8.40 -11.27 21.01
N ASP A 154 8.65 -12.26 20.16
CA ASP A 154 9.79 -13.15 20.21
C ASP A 154 10.60 -13.04 18.90
N GLY A 155 11.62 -12.18 18.93
CA GLY A 155 12.44 -11.87 17.75
C GLY A 155 11.60 -11.25 16.62
N LYS A 156 11.35 -12.03 15.56
CA LYS A 156 10.53 -11.63 14.40
C LYS A 156 9.12 -12.20 14.43
N VAL A 157 8.73 -12.83 15.53
CA VAL A 157 7.41 -13.43 15.71
C VAL A 157 6.62 -12.61 16.71
N ILE A 158 5.39 -12.29 16.35
CA ILE A 158 4.43 -11.56 17.18
C ILE A 158 3.29 -12.50 17.51
N TYR A 159 2.95 -12.60 18.78
CA TYR A 159 1.78 -13.30 19.28
C TYR A 159 0.80 -12.27 19.80
N ILE A 160 -0.45 -12.35 19.34
CA ILE A 160 -1.51 -11.42 19.70
C ILE A 160 -2.63 -12.19 20.36
N ASP A 161 -2.98 -11.76 21.56
CA ASP A 161 -4.07 -12.25 22.39
C ASP A 161 -4.88 -11.06 22.93
N LYS A 162 -5.86 -11.35 23.80
CA LYS A 162 -6.71 -10.37 24.47
C LYS A 162 -6.91 -10.69 25.94
#